data_AF-A0A3D1RH15-F1
#
_entry.id   AF-A0A3D1RH15-F1
#
_cell.length_a   1.000
_cell.length_b   1.000
_cell.length_c   1.000
_cell.angle_alpha   90.00
_cell.angle_beta   90.00
_cell.angle_gamma   90.00
#
_symmetry.space_group_name_H-M   'P 1'
#
loop_
_entity.id
_entity.type
_entity.pdbx_description
1 polymer ?
#
loop_
_entity_poly.entity_id
_entity_poly.type
_entity_poly.pdbx_seq_one_letter_code
_entity_poly.pdbx_strand_id
1 'polypeptide(L)'
;HDWNETANAAGGIMSNITDLSKWVITQLNEGVMSNGNRLVSARQHREMWTIQTMNPVAPNGPYQTQFNGYGLGWVISDVKGKKQVGHTGGLIGTVTQVTLIPELKLGIIVLTNQQSGAAFLSVTNSIKDSYLGYEKRDWVGQYHKRMEQLFADARRITDSVYQLSAKQIKLRQSHPQAVVADSMITGV
;
A
#
# COMPACT_ATOMS: atom_id res chain seq x y z
N HIS A 1 21.76 4.87 -3.47
CA HIS A 1 20.58 3.99 -3.33
C HIS A 1 20.78 2.87 -4.34
N ASP A 2 20.81 1.62 -3.89
CA ASP A 2 21.01 0.44 -4.75
C ASP A 2 19.70 0.12 -5.49
N TRP A 3 19.33 1.01 -6.39
CA TRP A 3 18.10 0.97 -7.16
C TRP A 3 18.45 0.80 -8.65
N ASN A 4 17.85 -0.20 -9.28
CA ASN A 4 18.06 -0.47 -10.71
C ASN A 4 17.40 0.64 -11.54
N GLU A 5 18.11 1.18 -12.53
CA GLU A 5 17.60 2.26 -13.41
C GLU A 5 16.25 1.91 -14.06
N THR A 6 16.04 0.63 -14.39
CA THR A 6 14.77 0.14 -14.95
C THR A 6 13.57 0.33 -14.02
N ALA A 7 13.80 0.47 -12.71
CA ALA A 7 12.76 0.67 -11.71
C ALA A 7 12.50 2.17 -11.42
N ASN A 8 13.28 3.10 -12.00
CA ASN A 8 13.14 4.55 -11.74
C ASN A 8 11.72 5.07 -12.00
N ALA A 9 11.08 4.63 -13.08
CA ALA A 9 9.71 5.05 -13.41
C ALA A 9 8.68 4.59 -12.37
N ALA A 10 8.94 3.52 -11.62
CA ALA A 10 8.02 2.97 -10.63
C ALA A 10 8.17 3.60 -9.24
N GLY A 11 9.37 4.06 -8.87
CA GLY A 11 9.61 4.53 -7.50
C GLY A 11 10.87 5.38 -7.30
N GLY A 12 11.62 5.72 -8.35
CA GLY A 12 12.87 6.48 -8.23
C GLY A 12 12.70 8.00 -8.10
N ILE A 13 11.46 8.50 -8.02
CA ILE A 13 11.18 9.94 -7.90
C ILE A 13 11.57 10.43 -6.51
N MET A 14 12.49 11.40 -6.47
CA MET A 14 12.84 12.14 -5.27
C MET A 14 12.14 13.50 -5.31
N SER A 15 11.47 13.88 -4.22
CA SER A 15 10.76 15.16 -4.13
C SER A 15 10.72 15.68 -2.69
N ASN A 16 10.12 16.84 -2.49
CA ASN A 16 9.92 17.48 -1.19
C ASN A 16 8.46 17.89 -1.02
N ILE A 17 8.08 18.32 0.18
CA ILE A 17 6.68 18.67 0.49
C ILE A 17 6.18 19.85 -0.36
N THR A 18 7.03 20.81 -0.69
CA THR A 18 6.68 21.98 -1.50
C THR A 18 6.30 21.58 -2.92
N ASP A 19 7.08 20.71 -3.54
CA ASP A 19 6.82 20.27 -4.92
C ASP A 19 5.67 19.26 -4.99
N LEU A 20 5.60 18.32 -4.05
CA LEU A 20 4.45 17.42 -3.94
C LEU A 20 3.15 18.18 -3.70
N SER A 21 3.17 19.29 -2.95
CA SER A 21 1.98 20.12 -2.74
C SER A 21 1.49 20.74 -4.05
N LYS A 22 2.39 21.26 -4.90
CA LYS A 22 2.02 21.78 -6.23
C LYS A 22 1.40 20.67 -7.10
N TRP A 23 1.99 19.48 -7.06
CA TRP A 23 1.48 18.33 -7.80
C TRP A 23 0.11 17.87 -7.29
N VAL A 24 -0.07 17.75 -5.98
CA VAL A 24 -1.37 17.41 -5.36
C VAL A 24 -2.44 18.45 -5.69
N ILE A 25 -2.13 19.74 -5.64
CA ILE A 25 -3.05 20.81 -6.05
C ILE A 25 -3.42 20.66 -7.53
N THR A 26 -2.45 20.35 -8.39
CA THR A 26 -2.69 20.12 -9.82
C THR A 26 -3.64 18.94 -10.06
N GLN A 27 -3.49 17.87 -9.29
CA GLN A 27 -4.37 16.69 -9.33
C GLN A 27 -5.80 17.03 -8.85
N LEU A 28 -5.94 17.77 -7.76
CA LEU A 28 -7.26 18.22 -7.27
C LEU A 28 -7.93 19.21 -8.23
N ASN A 29 -7.14 19.93 -9.04
CA ASN A 29 -7.61 20.84 -10.08
C ASN A 29 -7.71 20.17 -11.46
N GLU A 30 -7.92 18.85 -11.52
CA GLU A 30 -8.16 18.10 -12.75
C GLU A 30 -7.08 18.30 -13.83
N GLY A 31 -5.81 18.36 -13.40
CA GLY A 31 -4.65 18.52 -14.27
C GLY A 31 -4.29 19.96 -14.60
N VAL A 32 -4.90 20.96 -13.96
CA VAL A 32 -4.56 22.39 -14.12
C VAL A 32 -3.60 22.83 -13.01
N MET A 33 -2.43 23.33 -13.42
CA MET A 33 -1.41 23.83 -12.51
C MET A 33 -1.80 25.18 -11.90
N SER A 34 -1.13 25.59 -10.82
CA SER A 34 -1.43 26.84 -10.12
C SER A 34 -1.25 28.12 -10.96
N ASN A 35 -0.48 28.05 -12.04
CA ASN A 35 -0.31 29.15 -13.00
C ASN A 35 -1.39 29.18 -14.09
N GLY A 36 -2.40 28.30 -14.02
CA GLY A 36 -3.49 28.20 -15.01
C GLY A 36 -3.17 27.32 -16.22
N ASN A 37 -1.92 26.89 -16.41
CA ASN A 37 -1.56 26.01 -17.51
C ASN A 37 -2.06 24.58 -17.25
N ARG A 38 -2.56 23.92 -18.30
CA ARG A 38 -3.02 22.54 -18.23
C ARG A 38 -1.88 21.57 -18.50
N LEU A 39 -1.56 20.73 -17.51
CA LEU A 39 -0.53 19.69 -17.62
C LEU A 39 -1.09 18.42 -18.29
N VAL A 40 -2.32 18.04 -17.96
CA VAL A 40 -3.00 16.85 -18.50
C VAL A 40 -4.41 17.23 -18.95
N SER A 41 -4.89 16.66 -20.05
CA SER A 41 -6.27 16.90 -20.51
C SER A 41 -7.29 16.44 -19.47
N ALA A 42 -8.43 17.13 -19.34
CA ALA A 42 -9.49 16.73 -18.41
C ALA A 42 -9.98 15.29 -18.67
N ARG A 43 -10.01 14.87 -19.95
CA ARG A 43 -10.32 13.50 -20.36
C ARG A 43 -9.32 12.49 -19.82
N GLN A 44 -8.01 12.73 -20.02
CA GLN A 44 -6.97 11.83 -19.53
C GLN A 44 -6.90 11.80 -18.01
N HIS A 45 -7.11 12.94 -17.35
CA HIS A 45 -7.17 13.00 -15.88
C HIS A 45 -8.33 12.16 -15.33
N ARG A 46 -9.51 12.26 -15.94
CA ARG A 46 -10.65 11.43 -15.56
C ARG A 46 -10.34 9.94 -15.75
N GLU A 47 -9.77 9.57 -16.89
CA GLU A 47 -9.39 8.18 -17.18
C GLU A 47 -8.38 7.62 -16.18
N MET A 48 -7.39 8.42 -15.78
CA MET A 48 -6.40 8.07 -14.78
C MET A 48 -7.03 7.68 -13.43
N TRP A 49 -8.16 8.32 -13.08
CA TRP A 49 -8.93 8.09 -11.85
C TRP A 49 -10.19 7.24 -12.06
N THR A 50 -10.29 6.54 -13.19
CA THR A 50 -11.28 5.48 -13.41
C THR A 50 -10.70 4.16 -12.93
N ILE A 51 -11.50 3.36 -12.22
CA ILE A 51 -11.09 2.02 -11.81
C ILE A 51 -11.00 1.13 -13.05
N GLN A 52 -9.81 0.59 -13.31
CA GLN A 52 -9.50 -0.37 -14.36
C GLN A 52 -9.53 -1.81 -13.84
N THR A 53 -9.30 -2.00 -12.54
CA THR A 53 -9.33 -3.31 -11.89
C THR A 53 -9.99 -3.19 -10.52
N MET A 54 -11.07 -3.93 -10.31
CA MET A 54 -11.77 -3.98 -9.03
C MET A 54 -10.96 -4.80 -8.01
N ASN A 55 -10.87 -4.29 -6.80
CA ASN A 55 -10.26 -4.96 -5.66
C ASN A 55 -11.34 -5.29 -4.62
N PRO A 56 -11.18 -6.36 -3.82
CA PRO A 56 -12.07 -6.62 -2.71
C PRO A 56 -12.13 -5.44 -1.73
N VAL A 57 -13.31 -5.24 -1.16
CA VAL A 57 -13.52 -4.32 -0.05
C VAL A 57 -13.40 -5.12 1.24
N ALA A 58 -12.57 -4.64 2.18
CA ALA A 58 -12.42 -5.29 3.46
C ALA A 58 -13.74 -5.21 4.27
N PRO A 59 -14.22 -6.33 4.85
CA PRO A 59 -15.38 -6.31 5.72
C PRO A 59 -15.09 -5.43 6.95
N ASN A 60 -16.11 -4.70 7.42
CA ASN A 60 -16.03 -3.86 8.61
C ASN A 60 -14.92 -2.78 8.57
N GLY A 61 -14.63 -2.25 7.39
CA GLY A 61 -13.71 -1.12 7.23
C GLY A 61 -14.18 0.12 7.99
N PRO A 62 -13.27 0.96 8.49
CA PRO A 62 -13.62 2.05 9.42
C PRO A 62 -14.34 3.25 8.80
N TYR A 63 -14.51 3.24 7.48
CA TYR A 63 -15.02 4.34 6.69
C TYR A 63 -16.22 3.98 5.82
N GLN A 64 -16.86 2.83 6.06
CA GLN A 64 -18.02 2.36 5.28
C GLN A 64 -17.74 2.31 3.77
N THR A 65 -16.51 1.97 3.39
CA THR A 65 -16.11 1.83 1.99
C THR A 65 -17.02 0.84 1.27
N GLN A 66 -17.55 1.26 0.12
CA GLN A 66 -18.44 0.50 -0.77
C GLN A 66 -17.70 -0.06 -1.98
N PHE A 67 -16.64 0.60 -2.44
CA PHE A 67 -15.83 0.11 -3.56
C PHE A 67 -14.34 0.34 -3.32
N ASN A 68 -13.53 -0.49 -3.98
CA ASN A 68 -12.09 -0.41 -3.98
C ASN A 68 -11.57 -0.92 -5.32
N GLY A 69 -10.51 -0.31 -5.84
CA GLY A 69 -9.94 -0.70 -7.11
C GLY A 69 -8.68 0.07 -7.44
N TYR A 70 -8.11 -0.26 -8.59
CA TYR A 70 -6.91 0.35 -9.12
C TYR A 70 -7.21 1.04 -10.45
N GLY A 71 -6.82 2.30 -10.57
CA GLY A 71 -6.82 3.06 -11.82
C GLY A 71 -5.45 3.06 -12.48
N LEU A 72 -5.14 4.10 -13.26
CA LEU A 72 -3.83 4.19 -13.91
C LEU A 72 -2.79 4.76 -12.93
N GLY A 73 -2.23 3.88 -12.10
CA GLY A 73 -1.24 4.25 -11.08
C GLY A 73 -1.84 4.84 -9.80
N TRP A 74 -3.09 4.49 -9.48
CA TRP A 74 -3.79 5.01 -8.30
C TRP A 74 -4.67 3.94 -7.66
N VAL A 75 -4.67 3.91 -6.32
CA VAL A 75 -5.71 3.20 -5.56
C VAL A 75 -6.91 4.13 -5.46
N ILE A 76 -8.08 3.63 -5.83
CA ILE A 76 -9.33 4.39 -5.86
C ILE A 76 -10.36 3.63 -5.04
N SER A 77 -10.95 4.32 -4.07
CA SER A 77 -11.97 3.78 -3.16
C SER A 77 -12.93 4.90 -2.77
N ASP A 78 -13.93 4.60 -1.96
CA ASP A 78 -14.67 5.62 -1.23
C ASP A 78 -14.38 5.61 0.27
N VAL A 79 -14.55 6.78 0.87
CA VAL A 79 -14.45 7.03 2.29
C VAL A 79 -15.69 7.82 2.73
N LYS A 80 -16.60 7.18 3.48
CA LYS A 80 -17.88 7.77 3.90
C LYS A 80 -18.64 8.40 2.71
N GLY A 81 -18.73 7.63 1.61
CA GLY A 81 -19.42 8.01 0.37
C GLY A 81 -18.72 9.07 -0.49
N LYS A 82 -17.48 9.45 -0.19
CA LYS A 82 -16.67 10.38 -1.01
C LYS A 82 -15.54 9.65 -1.69
N LYS A 83 -15.23 10.00 -2.94
CA LYS A 83 -14.11 9.41 -3.67
C LYS A 83 -12.80 9.71 -2.94
N GLN A 84 -12.03 8.65 -2.70
CA GLN A 84 -10.67 8.72 -2.21
C GLN A 84 -9.74 8.18 -3.30
N VAL A 85 -8.74 8.97 -3.66
CA VAL A 85 -7.69 8.59 -4.60
C VAL A 85 -6.36 8.66 -3.87
N GLY A 86 -5.54 7.62 -3.93
CA GLY A 86 -4.30 7.61 -3.17
C GLY A 86 -3.23 6.70 -3.75
N HIS A 87 -2.01 6.92 -3.27
CA HIS A 87 -0.87 6.09 -3.61
C HIS A 87 0.08 6.04 -2.42
N THR A 88 0.66 4.87 -2.18
CA THR A 88 1.71 4.68 -1.18
C THR A 88 3.05 4.49 -1.88
N GLY A 89 4.13 4.99 -1.30
CA GLY A 89 5.49 4.72 -1.73
C GLY A 89 6.25 3.99 -0.63
N GLY A 90 7.13 3.08 -1.01
CA GLY A 90 7.98 2.37 -0.07
C GLY A 90 9.32 2.06 -0.69
N LEU A 91 10.38 2.59 -0.09
CA LEU A 91 11.76 2.25 -0.40
C LEU A 91 12.50 1.92 0.91
N ILE A 92 13.74 1.45 0.77
CA ILE A 92 14.57 1.18 1.95
C ILE A 92 14.73 2.47 2.76
N GLY A 93 14.29 2.42 4.02
CA GLY A 93 14.38 3.55 4.96
C GLY A 93 13.28 4.62 4.85
N THR A 94 12.38 4.57 3.86
CA THR A 94 11.32 5.58 3.69
C THR A 94 10.00 4.99 3.23
N VAL A 95 8.90 5.47 3.82
CA VAL A 95 7.56 5.23 3.28
C VAL A 95 6.78 6.53 3.18
N THR A 96 5.93 6.62 2.16
CA THR A 96 5.15 7.81 1.83
C THR A 96 3.71 7.44 1.56
N GLN A 97 2.81 8.39 1.79
CA GLN A 97 1.42 8.27 1.38
C GLN A 97 0.90 9.62 0.86
N VAL A 98 0.22 9.56 -0.27
CA VAL A 98 -0.63 10.65 -0.78
C VAL A 98 -2.07 10.18 -0.76
N THR A 99 -2.96 11.01 -0.24
CA THR A 99 -4.41 10.80 -0.23
C THR A 99 -5.13 12.05 -0.69
N LEU A 100 -6.06 11.90 -1.62
CA LEU A 100 -6.85 12.96 -2.23
C LEU A 100 -8.33 12.64 -2.03
N ILE A 101 -9.11 13.62 -1.59
CA ILE A 101 -10.56 13.54 -1.49
C ILE A 101 -11.13 14.76 -2.24
N PRO A 102 -11.43 14.63 -3.55
CA PRO A 102 -11.79 15.76 -4.41
C PRO A 102 -13.02 16.52 -3.93
N GLU A 103 -14.04 15.82 -3.43
CA GLU A 103 -15.29 16.41 -2.91
C GLU A 103 -15.05 17.29 -1.67
N LEU A 104 -13.91 17.12 -0.99
CA LEU A 104 -13.49 17.94 0.15
C LEU A 104 -12.41 18.96 -0.24
N LYS A 105 -11.95 18.97 -1.49
CA LYS A 105 -10.75 19.72 -1.93
C LYS A 105 -9.55 19.45 -1.02
N LEU A 106 -9.42 18.20 -0.55
CA LEU A 106 -8.43 17.82 0.45
C LEU A 106 -7.33 16.97 -0.18
N GLY A 107 -6.08 17.38 0.06
CA GLY A 107 -4.90 16.59 -0.21
C GLY A 107 -4.08 16.39 1.08
N ILE A 108 -3.70 15.16 1.37
CA ILE A 108 -2.88 14.78 2.52
C ILE A 108 -1.61 14.12 1.98
N ILE A 109 -0.46 14.63 2.40
CA ILE A 109 0.85 14.07 2.07
C ILE A 109 1.54 13.73 3.39
N VAL A 110 1.94 12.47 3.56
CA VAL A 110 2.71 12.02 4.71
C VAL A 110 4.00 11.38 4.22
N LEU A 111 5.13 11.89 4.68
CA LEU A 111 6.46 11.37 4.37
C LEU A 111 7.09 10.93 5.69
N THR A 112 7.63 9.70 5.72
CA THR A 112 8.32 9.19 6.90
C THR A 112 9.66 8.60 6.52
N ASN A 113 10.67 8.82 7.35
CA ASN A 113 12.01 8.23 7.29
C ASN A 113 12.10 6.97 8.18
N GLN A 114 11.02 6.21 8.21
CA GLN A 114 10.90 4.93 8.90
C GLN A 114 10.16 3.96 7.97
N GLN A 115 10.30 2.66 8.19
CA GLN A 115 9.60 1.64 7.41
C GLN A 115 8.33 1.16 8.10
N SER A 116 7.43 2.09 8.43
CA SER A 116 6.19 1.78 9.12
C SER A 116 4.98 2.34 8.37
N GLY A 117 4.23 1.44 7.71
CA GLY A 117 2.97 1.81 7.08
C GLY A 117 1.91 2.27 8.08
N ALA A 118 1.94 1.72 9.29
CA ALA A 118 1.06 2.13 10.40
C ALA A 118 1.24 3.61 10.76
N ALA A 119 2.45 4.17 10.64
CA ALA A 119 2.73 5.55 10.96
C ALA A 119 2.00 6.51 9.99
N PHE A 120 2.19 6.34 8.68
CA PHE A 120 1.50 7.20 7.72
C PHE A 120 -0.02 7.02 7.77
N LEU A 121 -0.51 5.79 7.99
CA LEU A 121 -1.95 5.52 8.08
C LEU A 121 -2.58 6.21 9.29
N SER A 122 -1.89 6.21 10.43
CA SER A 122 -2.38 6.85 11.65
C SER A 122 -2.54 8.36 11.47
N VAL A 123 -1.54 9.02 10.86
CA VAL A 123 -1.58 10.45 10.57
C VAL A 123 -2.69 10.77 9.57
N THR A 124 -2.70 10.07 8.42
CA THR A 124 -3.69 10.29 7.37
C THR A 124 -5.12 10.09 7.87
N ASN A 125 -5.39 9.01 8.61
CA ASN A 125 -6.72 8.75 9.13
C ASN A 125 -7.15 9.75 10.22
N SER A 126 -6.22 10.19 11.06
CA SER A 126 -6.53 11.24 12.06
C SER A 126 -6.93 12.56 11.40
N ILE A 127 -6.25 12.94 10.32
CA ILE A 127 -6.61 14.13 9.54
C ILE A 127 -7.96 13.90 8.85
N LYS A 128 -8.13 12.78 8.13
CA LYS A 128 -9.41 12.45 7.47
C LYS A 128 -10.60 12.49 8.41
N ASP A 129 -10.45 12.01 9.64
CA ASP A 129 -11.51 11.98 10.63
C ASP A 129 -12.03 13.38 10.97
N SER A 130 -11.12 14.33 11.12
CA SER A 130 -11.46 15.74 11.34
C SER A 130 -12.33 16.31 10.23
N TYR A 131 -11.98 16.03 8.96
CA TYR A 131 -12.74 16.50 7.80
C TYR A 131 -14.05 15.73 7.56
N LEU A 132 -14.13 14.48 8.02
CA LEU A 132 -15.31 13.63 7.84
C LEU A 132 -16.28 13.70 9.04
N GLY A 133 -15.95 14.43 10.09
CA GLY A 133 -16.78 14.60 11.30
C GLY A 133 -16.86 13.32 12.14
N TYR A 134 -15.78 12.53 12.19
CA TYR A 134 -15.67 11.45 13.16
C TYR A 134 -15.15 11.99 14.49
N GLU A 135 -15.57 11.38 15.59
CA GLU A 135 -14.94 11.61 16.90
C GLU A 135 -13.45 11.23 16.85
N LYS A 136 -12.67 11.76 17.80
CA LYS A 136 -11.21 11.56 17.87
C LYS A 136 -10.87 10.09 18.16
N ARG A 137 -10.85 9.27 17.12
CA ARG A 137 -10.46 7.85 17.17
C ARG A 137 -8.96 7.75 17.41
N ASP A 138 -8.59 6.83 18.31
CA ASP A 138 -7.18 6.53 18.59
C ASP A 138 -6.59 5.64 17.50
N TRP A 139 -6.20 6.24 16.38
CA TRP A 139 -5.58 5.51 15.27
C TRP A 139 -4.21 4.93 15.62
N VAL A 140 -3.42 5.66 16.40
CA VAL A 140 -2.08 5.22 16.82
C VAL A 140 -2.21 3.95 17.66
N GLY A 141 -3.07 3.95 18.69
CA GLY A 141 -3.29 2.76 19.52
C GLY A 141 -3.94 1.61 18.77
N GLN A 142 -4.89 1.87 17.86
CA GLN A 142 -5.50 0.84 17.02
C GLN A 142 -4.46 0.16 16.10
N TYR A 143 -3.64 0.95 15.39
CA TYR A 143 -2.62 0.40 14.53
C TYR A 143 -1.48 -0.26 15.31
N HIS A 144 -1.10 0.27 16.48
CA HIS A 144 -0.13 -0.38 17.36
C HIS A 144 -0.60 -1.79 17.76
N LYS A 145 -1.82 -1.92 18.28
CA LYS A 145 -2.40 -3.23 18.64
C LYS A 145 -2.46 -4.18 17.45
N ARG A 146 -2.85 -3.68 16.28
CA ARG A 146 -2.88 -4.46 15.05
C ARG A 146 -1.49 -4.95 14.64
N MET A 147 -0.46 -4.10 14.74
CA MET A 147 0.91 -4.48 14.41
C MET A 147 1.47 -5.52 15.39
N GLU A 148 1.21 -5.38 16.69
CA GLU A 148 1.57 -6.40 17.70
C GLU A 148 0.97 -7.77 17.37
N GLN A 149 -0.33 -7.81 17.03
CA GLN A 149 -1.01 -9.04 16.62
C GLN A 149 -0.39 -9.63 15.35
N LEU A 150 -0.16 -8.81 14.32
CA LEU A 150 0.46 -9.26 13.07
C LEU A 150 1.86 -9.82 13.29
N PHE A 151 2.68 -9.21 14.14
CA PHE A 151 4.02 -9.70 14.45
C PHE A 151 3.99 -10.99 15.26
N ALA A 152 3.07 -11.11 16.22
CA ALA A 152 2.89 -12.34 17.00
C ALA A 152 2.46 -13.50 16.07
N ASP A 153 1.51 -13.26 15.17
CA ASP A 153 1.06 -14.26 14.19
C ASP A 153 2.15 -14.65 13.20
N ALA A 154 2.87 -13.67 12.66
CA ALA A 154 3.99 -13.93 11.76
C ALA A 154 5.05 -14.80 12.45
N ARG A 155 5.42 -14.48 13.69
CA ARG A 155 6.36 -15.27 14.49
C ARG A 155 5.87 -16.71 14.67
N ARG A 156 4.61 -16.89 15.08
CA ARG A 156 3.99 -18.22 15.24
C ARG A 156 4.04 -19.04 13.94
N ILE A 157 3.74 -18.42 12.79
CA ILE A 157 3.81 -19.08 11.49
C ILE A 157 5.25 -19.47 11.16
N THR A 158 6.19 -18.53 11.31
CA THR A 158 7.61 -18.77 11.05
C THR A 158 8.15 -19.92 11.92
N ASP A 159 7.86 -19.90 13.22
CA ASP A 159 8.29 -20.96 14.15
C ASP A 159 7.70 -22.31 13.74
N SER A 160 6.40 -22.36 13.36
CA SER A 160 5.76 -23.58 12.87
C SER A 160 6.44 -24.13 11.61
N VAL A 161 6.79 -23.26 10.66
CA VAL A 161 7.50 -23.67 9.43
C VAL A 161 8.87 -24.25 9.77
N TYR A 162 9.66 -23.60 10.64
CA TYR A 162 10.96 -24.11 11.06
C TYR A 162 10.86 -25.47 11.76
N GLN A 163 9.85 -25.66 12.63
CA GLN A 163 9.64 -26.95 13.30
C GLN A 163 9.25 -28.06 12.31
N LEU A 164 8.41 -27.76 11.33
CA LEU A 164 8.06 -28.71 10.27
C LEU A 164 9.27 -29.07 9.40
N SER A 165 10.06 -28.08 9.00
CA SER A 165 11.31 -28.31 8.25
C SER A 165 12.29 -29.18 9.04
N ALA A 166 12.47 -28.92 10.34
CA ALA A 166 13.35 -29.72 11.20
C ALA A 166 12.87 -31.17 11.34
N LYS A 167 11.55 -31.39 11.51
CA LYS A 167 10.97 -32.74 11.53
C LYS A 167 11.19 -33.47 10.20
N GLN A 168 10.99 -32.79 9.07
CA GLN A 168 11.16 -33.38 7.74
C GLN A 168 12.63 -33.75 7.46
N ILE A 169 13.59 -32.91 7.88
CA ILE A 169 15.02 -33.20 7.77
C ILE A 169 15.36 -34.45 8.60
N LYS A 170 14.90 -34.53 9.85
CA LYS A 170 15.13 -35.71 10.69
C LYS A 170 14.53 -36.98 10.08
N LEU A 171 13.31 -36.91 9.54
CA LEU A 171 12.66 -38.04 8.90
C LEU A 171 13.43 -38.56 7.68
N ARG A 172 13.95 -37.63 6.85
CA ARG A 172 14.80 -37.97 5.69
C ARG A 172 16.14 -38.58 6.11
N GLN A 173 16.74 -38.08 7.18
CA GLN A 173 17.99 -38.62 7.73
C GLN A 173 17.80 -40.01 8.36
N SER A 174 16.64 -40.29 8.95
CA SER A 174 16.33 -41.59 9.57
C SER A 174 15.85 -42.65 8.57
N HIS A 175 15.52 -42.28 7.33
CA HIS A 175 15.10 -43.21 6.26
C HIS A 175 15.86 -42.93 4.94
N PRO A 176 17.18 -43.16 4.89
CA PRO A 176 18.01 -42.78 3.74
C PRO A 176 17.73 -43.56 2.44
N GLN A 177 17.02 -44.69 2.49
CA GLN A 177 16.81 -45.56 1.32
C GLN A 177 15.64 -45.17 0.40
N ALA A 178 14.86 -44.14 0.70
CA ALA A 178 13.75 -43.72 -0.17
C ALA A 178 14.17 -42.84 -1.38
N VAL A 179 15.48 -42.51 -1.51
CA VAL A 179 15.98 -41.61 -2.56
C VAL A 179 16.65 -42.36 -3.73
N VAL A 180 16.81 -43.69 -3.65
CA VAL A 180 17.39 -44.51 -4.73
C VAL A 180 16.30 -45.36 -5.39
N ALA A 181 15.32 -44.72 -6.02
CA ALA A 181 14.35 -45.43 -6.86
C ALA A 181 13.97 -44.65 -8.13
N ASP A 182 14.79 -43.69 -8.56
CA ASP A 182 14.51 -42.89 -9.77
C ASP A 182 15.67 -42.86 -10.78
N SER A 183 16.61 -43.81 -10.68
CA SER A 183 17.78 -43.87 -11.59
C SER A 183 18.05 -45.24 -12.22
N MET A 184 17.05 -46.12 -12.34
CA MET A 184 17.22 -47.40 -13.06
C MET A 184 16.05 -47.76 -13.97
N ILE A 185 15.71 -46.89 -14.93
CA ILE A 185 15.18 -47.32 -16.23
C ILE A 185 15.85 -46.49 -17.34
N THR A 186 17.08 -46.86 -17.68
CA THR A 186 17.66 -46.69 -19.02
C THR A 186 18.10 -48.07 -19.52
N GLY A 187 17.66 -48.45 -20.73
CA GLY A 187 17.97 -49.71 -21.44
C GLY A 187 16.80 -50.69 -21.37
N VAL A 188 16.04 -50.98 -22.42
CA VAL A 188 16.39 -51.34 -23.82
C VAL A 188 15.36 -50.72 -24.78
#